data_AF-A0AAD7GQ26-F1
#
_entry.id   AF-A0AAD7GQ26-F1
#
_cell.length_a   1.000
_cell.length_b   1.000
_cell.length_c   1.000
_cell.angle_alpha   90.00
_cell.angle_beta   90.00
_cell.angle_gamma   90.00
#
_symmetry.space_group_name_H-M   'P 1'
#
loop_
_entity.id
_entity.type
_entity.pdbx_description
1 polymer ?
#
loop_
_entity_poly.entity_id
_entity_poly.type
_entity_poly.pdbx_seq_one_letter_code
_entity_poly.pdbx_strand_id
1 'polypeptide(L)'
;MARLMNSIALTVLLTGIITAQSLQSCGTAQYDSTQYTCFNNATLCPIVQGNAYRACGNACFSTTQYTCINATSSFLCPIINGQATVGCGGTLCYPLDGTYT
;
A
#
# COMPACT_ATOMS: atom_id res chain seq x y z
N MET A 1 44.46 51.92 22.50
CA MET A 1 44.31 51.36 21.14
C MET A 1 43.57 50.04 21.27
N ALA A 2 42.24 50.02 21.14
CA ALA A 2 41.44 48.80 21.20
C ALA A 2 40.87 48.53 19.81
N ARG A 3 41.37 47.47 19.15
CA ARG A 3 40.87 47.04 17.83
C ARG A 3 39.66 46.14 18.07
N LEU A 4 38.50 46.61 17.62
CA LEU A 4 37.23 45.89 17.61
C LEU A 4 37.41 44.55 16.85
N MET A 5 37.33 43.44 17.58
CA MET A 5 37.34 42.09 17.01
C MET A 5 35.98 41.78 16.39
N ASN A 6 35.91 42.04 15.08
CA ASN A 6 35.29 41.24 14.03
C ASN A 6 34.10 40.35 14.46
N SER A 7 32.90 40.91 14.42
CA SER A 7 31.64 40.19 14.60
C SER A 7 31.40 39.26 13.41
N ILE A 8 31.71 37.97 13.58
CA ILE A 8 31.36 36.93 12.61
C ILE A 8 29.84 36.73 12.70
N ALA A 9 29.11 37.44 11.86
CA ALA A 9 27.69 37.17 11.65
C ALA A 9 27.58 35.80 10.95
N LEU A 10 27.35 34.77 11.74
CA LEU A 10 27.07 33.41 11.27
C LEU A 10 25.66 33.40 10.66
N THR A 11 25.52 33.90 9.44
CA THR A 11 24.29 33.75 8.65
C THR A 11 24.11 32.29 8.28
N VAL A 12 23.35 31.57 9.11
CA VAL A 12 22.82 30.25 8.78
C VAL A 12 21.89 30.43 7.58
N LEU A 13 22.34 30.03 6.38
CA LEU A 13 21.43 29.85 5.26
C LEU A 13 20.51 28.68 5.60
N LEU A 14 19.26 28.99 5.94
CA LEU A 14 18.17 28.01 5.95
C LEU A 14 17.90 27.61 4.50
N THR A 15 18.74 26.77 3.92
CA THR A 15 18.37 26.01 2.73
C THR A 15 17.32 25.00 3.17
N GLY A 16 16.05 25.34 2.96
CA GLY A 16 14.93 24.42 3.14
C GLY A 16 15.23 23.14 2.38
N ILE A 17 15.33 22.03 3.11
CA ILE A 17 15.50 20.70 2.56
C ILE A 17 14.21 20.34 1.83
N ILE A 18 14.17 20.59 0.52
CA ILE A 18 13.10 20.10 -0.35
C ILE A 18 13.31 18.59 -0.44
N THR A 19 12.56 17.83 0.36
CA THR A 19 12.49 16.38 0.20
C THR A 19 11.75 16.09 -1.10
N ALA A 20 12.49 15.86 -2.17
CA ALA A 20 11.93 15.33 -3.41
C ALA A 20 11.36 13.95 -3.10
N GLN A 21 10.06 13.87 -2.84
CA GLN A 21 9.36 12.59 -2.73
C GLN A 21 9.47 11.93 -4.10
N SER A 22 10.24 10.85 -4.18
CA SER A 22 10.50 10.15 -5.43
C SER A 22 9.21 9.46 -5.87
N LEU A 23 8.39 10.18 -6.64
CA LEU A 23 7.22 9.65 -7.33
C LEU A 23 7.68 8.48 -8.21
N GLN A 24 7.09 7.31 -7.97
CA GLN A 24 7.37 6.11 -8.74
C GLN A 24 6.35 5.97 -9.86
N SER A 25 6.69 5.22 -10.90
CA SER A 25 5.78 4.98 -12.03
C SER A 25 5.10 3.62 -11.90
N CYS A 26 3.80 3.56 -12.20
CA CYS A 26 3.00 2.35 -12.33
C CYS A 26 2.18 2.46 -13.61
N GLY A 27 2.63 1.79 -14.68
CA GLY A 27 2.08 2.00 -16.01
C GLY A 27 2.28 3.44 -16.46
N THR A 28 1.18 4.14 -16.71
CA THR A 28 1.17 5.57 -17.11
C THR A 28 0.99 6.53 -15.93
N ALA A 29 0.75 6.02 -14.72
CA ALA A 29 0.52 6.84 -13.54
C ALA A 29 1.79 7.01 -12.71
N GLN A 30 1.93 8.17 -12.07
CA GLN A 30 2.91 8.37 -11.00
C GLN A 30 2.23 8.21 -9.64
N TYR A 31 2.92 7.60 -8.69
CA TYR A 31 2.39 7.33 -7.35
C TYR A 31 3.45 7.51 -6.27
N ASP A 32 3.00 7.79 -5.05
CA ASP A 32 3.82 7.78 -3.85
C ASP A 32 3.81 6.37 -3.23
N SER A 33 5.00 5.76 -3.12
CA SER A 33 5.17 4.42 -2.54
C SER A 33 4.82 4.33 -1.06
N THR A 34 4.69 5.47 -0.35
CA THR A 34 4.19 5.49 1.02
C THR A 34 2.66 5.40 1.11
N GLN A 35 1.96 5.73 0.01
CA GLN A 35 0.49 5.75 -0.05
C GLN A 35 -0.09 4.61 -0.90
N TYR A 36 0.68 4.06 -1.84
CA TYR A 36 0.21 3.01 -2.75
C TYR A 36 1.29 1.96 -3.03
N THR A 37 0.84 0.77 -3.43
CA THR A 37 1.68 -0.31 -3.98
C THR A 37 1.23 -0.60 -5.41
N CYS A 38 2.19 -0.66 -6.33
CA CYS A 38 1.94 -1.02 -7.72
C CYS A 38 2.01 -2.53 -7.94
N PHE A 39 1.02 -3.09 -8.64
CA PHE A 39 0.97 -4.49 -9.04
C PHE A 39 0.88 -4.61 -10.57
N ASN A 40 1.65 -5.55 -11.13
CA ASN A 40 1.68 -5.86 -12.57
C ASN A 40 1.87 -4.64 -13.49
N ASN A 41 2.52 -3.59 -12.99
CA ASN A 41 2.71 -2.32 -13.69
C ASN A 41 1.39 -1.69 -14.21
N ALA A 42 0.26 -1.96 -13.55
CA ALA A 42 -1.06 -1.53 -14.00
C ALA A 42 -2.03 -1.17 -12.86
N THR A 43 -1.98 -1.90 -11.74
CA THR A 43 -2.94 -1.75 -10.65
C THR A 43 -2.28 -1.08 -9.45
N LEU A 44 -2.78 0.10 -9.06
CA LEU A 44 -2.35 0.79 -7.83
C LEU A 44 -3.30 0.44 -6.68
N CYS A 45 -2.79 -0.23 -5.66
CA CYS A 45 -3.54 -0.52 -4.45
C CYS A 45 -3.10 0.37 -3.28
N PRO A 46 -4.05 0.97 -2.54
CA PRO A 46 -3.73 1.91 -1.48
C PRO A 46 -3.16 1.23 -0.24
N ILE A 47 -2.40 2.00 0.53
CA ILE A 47 -1.96 1.67 1.88
C ILE A 47 -2.89 2.40 2.83
N VAL A 48 -3.80 1.68 3.48
CA VAL A 48 -4.81 2.26 4.39
C VAL A 48 -4.44 1.92 5.82
N GLN A 49 -4.19 2.94 6.65
CA GLN A 49 -3.78 2.78 8.06
C GLN A 49 -2.56 1.85 8.23
N GLY A 50 -1.58 1.95 7.32
CA GLY A 50 -0.39 1.09 7.30
C GLY A 50 -0.61 -0.30 6.71
N ASN A 51 -1.85 -0.68 6.36
CA ASN A 51 -2.14 -1.93 5.68
C ASN A 51 -2.11 -1.73 4.17
N ALA A 52 -1.10 -2.30 3.51
CA ALA A 52 -1.01 -2.32 2.06
C ALA A 52 -2.05 -3.28 1.48
N TYR A 53 -3.02 -2.74 0.74
CA TYR A 53 -4.00 -3.57 0.03
C TYR A 53 -3.30 -4.33 -1.08
N ARG A 54 -3.80 -5.52 -1.40
CA ARG A 54 -3.24 -6.39 -2.45
C ARG A 54 -4.15 -6.41 -3.66
N ALA A 55 -3.56 -6.59 -4.84
CA ALA A 55 -4.33 -6.80 -6.06
C ALA A 55 -4.88 -8.22 -6.15
N CYS A 56 -6.15 -8.35 -6.53
CA CYS A 56 -6.78 -9.58 -7.01
C CYS A 56 -7.47 -9.23 -8.33
N GLY A 57 -6.84 -9.58 -9.45
CA GLY A 57 -7.24 -9.08 -10.77
C GLY A 57 -7.06 -7.56 -10.85
N ASN A 58 -8.15 -6.85 -11.15
CA ASN A 58 -8.19 -5.40 -11.26
C ASN A 58 -8.69 -4.71 -9.97
N ALA A 59 -9.02 -5.49 -8.93
CA ALA A 59 -9.49 -4.98 -7.66
C ALA A 59 -8.41 -5.02 -6.58
N CYS A 60 -8.49 -4.12 -5.61
CA CYS A 60 -7.64 -4.11 -4.43
C CYS A 60 -8.43 -4.58 -3.21
N PHE A 61 -7.84 -5.45 -2.39
CA PHE A 61 -8.49 -6.01 -1.21
C PHE A 61 -7.59 -5.95 0.02
N SER A 62 -8.21 -5.93 1.21
CA SER A 62 -7.50 -6.06 2.47
C SER A 62 -7.21 -7.52 2.78
N THR A 63 -5.93 -7.86 2.96
CA THR A 63 -5.51 -9.22 3.34
C THR A 63 -5.89 -9.63 4.75
N THR A 64 -6.36 -8.69 5.58
CA THR A 64 -6.87 -8.99 6.92
C THR A 64 -8.34 -9.41 6.91
N GLN A 65 -9.05 -9.12 5.82
CA GLN A 65 -10.49 -9.37 5.69
C GLN A 65 -10.81 -10.41 4.63
N TYR A 66 -9.97 -10.53 3.58
CA TYR A 66 -10.24 -11.39 2.44
C TYR A 66 -9.00 -12.13 1.95
N THR A 67 -9.24 -13.23 1.23
CA THR A 67 -8.27 -14.01 0.47
C THR A 67 -8.67 -13.99 -1.01
N CYS A 68 -7.70 -13.76 -1.90
CA CYS A 68 -7.92 -13.87 -3.35
C CYS A 68 -7.90 -15.33 -3.78
N ILE A 69 -9.04 -15.84 -4.25
CA ILE A 69 -9.17 -17.23 -4.71
C ILE A 69 -8.96 -17.33 -6.22
N ASN A 70 -9.44 -16.33 -6.98
CA ASN A 70 -9.25 -16.29 -8.42
C ASN A 70 -9.00 -14.85 -8.88
N ALA A 71 -7.77 -14.56 -9.33
CA ALA A 71 -7.40 -13.24 -9.82
C ALA A 71 -8.11 -12.88 -11.14
N THR A 72 -8.42 -13.85 -12.01
CA THR A 72 -9.09 -13.60 -13.29
C THR A 72 -10.49 -13.01 -13.11
N SER A 73 -11.25 -13.55 -12.15
CA SER A 73 -12.60 -13.06 -11.83
C SER A 73 -12.62 -12.09 -10.66
N SER A 74 -11.44 -11.73 -10.11
CA SER A 74 -11.32 -10.95 -8.87
C SER A 74 -12.16 -11.56 -7.72
N PHE A 75 -12.22 -12.89 -7.65
CA PHE A 75 -13.03 -13.60 -6.67
C PHE A 75 -12.33 -13.63 -5.31
N LEU A 76 -12.96 -12.96 -4.35
CA LEU A 76 -12.48 -12.79 -2.99
C LEU A 76 -13.34 -13.61 -2.03
N CYS A 77 -12.70 -14.26 -1.08
CA CYS A 77 -13.36 -14.98 0.00
C CYS A 77 -13.02 -14.37 1.35
N PRO A 78 -13.99 -14.17 2.26
CA PRO A 78 -13.74 -13.56 3.55
C PRO A 78 -12.89 -14.46 4.46
N ILE A 79 -12.16 -13.85 5.37
CA ILE A 79 -11.50 -14.55 6.47
C ILE A 79 -12.50 -14.56 7.63
N ILE A 80 -12.93 -15.75 8.07
CA ILE A 80 -13.93 -15.93 9.12
C ILE A 80 -13.23 -16.57 10.31
N ASN A 81 -13.35 -15.97 11.51
CA ASN A 81 -12.68 -16.44 12.74
C ASN A 81 -11.15 -16.65 12.58
N GLY A 82 -10.50 -15.81 11.77
CA GLY A 82 -9.07 -15.91 11.48
C GLY A 82 -8.69 -17.03 10.49
N GLN A 83 -9.66 -17.76 9.95
CA GLN A 83 -9.43 -18.77 8.93
C GLN A 83 -9.88 -18.27 7.56
N ALA A 84 -9.02 -18.45 6.55
CA ALA A 84 -9.40 -18.20 5.16
C ALA A 84 -10.56 -19.12 4.79
N THR A 85 -11.48 -18.64 3.95
CA THR A 85 -12.50 -19.49 3.33
C THR A 85 -12.09 -19.83 1.89
N VAL A 86 -12.51 -21.00 1.39
CA VAL A 86 -12.18 -21.49 0.04
C VAL A 86 -13.33 -21.32 -0.92
N GLY A 87 -13.01 -21.06 -2.18
CA GLY A 87 -14.00 -21.04 -3.26
C GLY A 87 -14.39 -22.44 -3.70
N CYS A 88 -15.68 -22.78 -3.62
CA CYS A 88 -16.22 -23.99 -4.23
C CYS A 88 -17.30 -23.60 -5.26
N GLY A 89 -17.24 -24.15 -6.47
CA GLY A 89 -18.30 -23.98 -7.48
C GLY A 89 -18.43 -22.57 -8.09
N GLY A 90 -17.40 -21.72 -8.00
CA GLY A 90 -17.29 -20.49 -8.79
C GLY A 90 -17.74 -19.19 -8.10
N THR A 91 -18.59 -19.24 -7.07
CA THR A 91 -19.10 -18.01 -6.41
C THR A 91 -19.29 -18.10 -4.90
N LEU A 92 -19.14 -19.29 -4.30
CA LEU A 92 -19.41 -19.49 -2.88
C LEU A 92 -18.11 -19.74 -2.11
N CYS A 93 -18.03 -19.15 -0.93
CA CYS A 93 -16.90 -19.27 -0.01
C CYS A 93 -17.30 -20.12 1.19
N TYR A 94 -16.47 -21.10 1.55
CA TYR A 94 -16.75 -22.05 2.63
C TYR A 94 -15.65 -22.05 3.69
N PRO A 95 -15.98 -22.17 4.98
CA PRO A 95 -15.00 -22.29 6.06
C PRO A 95 -14.13 -23.54 5.87
N LEU A 96 -12.82 -23.36 6.04
CA LEU A 96 -11.82 -24.44 5.98
C LEU A 96 -11.95 -25.48 7.10
N ASP A 97 -12.72 -25.18 8.14
CA ASP A 97 -12.95 -26.05 9.29
C ASP A 97 -13.86 -27.26 8.96
N GLY A 98 -14.48 -27.29 7.77
CA GLY A 98 -15.35 -28.42 7.37
C GLY A 98 -16.69 -28.47 8.14
N THR A 99 -17.00 -27.43 8.93
CA THR A 99 -18.32 -27.22 9.54
C THR A 99 -19.31 -26.77 8.48
N TYR A 100 -19.84 -27.73 7.72
CA TYR A 100 -21.05 -27.57 6.92
C TYR A 100 -22.25 -27.70 7.86
N THR A 101 -22.64 -26.62 8.53
CA THR A 101 -23.92 -26.55 9.24
C THR A 101 -24.96 -25.84 8.40
#